data_AF-A0AAU1F0I9-F1
#
_entry.id   AF-A0AAU1F0I9-F1
#
_cell.length_a   1.000
_cell.length_b   1.000
_cell.length_c   1.000
_cell.angle_alpha   90.00
_cell.angle_beta   90.00
_cell.angle_gamma   90.00
#
_symmetry.space_group_name_H-M   'P 1'
#
loop_
_entity.id
_entity.type
_entity.pdbx_description
1 polymer ?
#
loop_
_entity_poly.entity_id
_entity_poly.type
_entity_poly.pdbx_seq_one_letter_code
_entity_poly.pdbx_strand_id
1 'polypeptide(L)' 'MKSLITAIDSVSPVNDLKCSMHDSTSPNCSGPVVALVTFDDAGAKDNQWKVCQWWLKNNSDAAAFQQRQ' A
#
# COMPACT_ATOMS: atom_id res chain seq x y z
N MET A 1 -17.80 -0.83 4.10
CA MET A 1 -17.20 -2.14 3.74
C MET A 1 -15.71 -2.03 3.98
N LYS A 2 -15.09 -3.07 4.55
CA LYS A 2 -13.64 -3.09 4.80
C LYS A 2 -12.96 -3.46 3.48
N SER A 3 -12.16 -2.57 2.89
CA SER A 3 -11.40 -2.88 1.68
C SER A 3 -10.38 -3.99 2.02
N LEU A 4 -10.54 -5.16 1.40
CA LEU A 4 -9.69 -6.33 1.63
C LEU A 4 -8.46 -6.25 0.73
N ILE A 5 -7.26 -6.47 1.28
CA ILE A 5 -6.05 -6.58 0.46
C ILE A 5 -6.07 -7.92 -0.26
N THR A 6 -5.87 -7.92 -1.58
CA THR A 6 -5.83 -9.11 -2.45
C THR A 6 -4.44 -9.38 -3.02
N ALA A 7 -3.58 -8.37 -3.11
CA ALA A 7 -2.20 -8.50 -3.52
C ALA A 7 -1.31 -7.42 -2.91
N ILE A 8 -0.04 -7.78 -2.67
CA ILE A 8 1.03 -6.85 -2.31
C ILE A 8 2.22 -7.20 -3.21
N ASP A 9 2.50 -6.34 -4.19
CA ASP A 9 3.60 -6.51 -5.13
C ASP A 9 4.75 -5.58 -4.77
N SER A 10 5.88 -6.14 -4.34
CA SER A 10 7.07 -5.35 -4.07
C SER A 10 7.60 -4.71 -5.34
N VAL A 11 7.97 -3.44 -5.27
CA VAL A 11 8.62 -2.70 -6.36
C VAL A 11 10.00 -2.22 -5.95
N SER A 12 10.88 -2.06 -6.93
CA SER A 12 12.21 -1.50 -6.69
C SER A 12 12.07 -0.09 -6.10
N PRO A 13 12.75 0.24 -4.98
CA PRO A 13 12.69 1.57 -4.37
C PRO A 13 13.31 2.67 -5.24
N VAL A 14 14.00 2.31 -6.32
CA VAL A 14 14.48 3.23 -7.35
C VAL A 14 13.36 3.41 -8.39
N ASN A 15 12.34 4.18 -8.03
CA ASN A 15 11.24 4.51 -8.91
C ASN A 15 10.81 5.97 -8.72
N ASP A 16 10.20 6.55 -9.75
CA ASP A 16 9.64 7.91 -9.71
C ASP A 16 8.18 7.91 -9.21
N LEU A 17 7.75 6.84 -8.52
CA LEU A 17 6.39 6.73 -8.03
C LEU A 17 6.22 7.55 -6.76
N LYS A 18 5.04 8.14 -6.61
CA LYS A 18 4.65 8.87 -5.40
C LYS A 18 3.76 7.99 -4.54
N CYS A 19 3.99 7.97 -3.22
CA CYS A 19 3.10 7.31 -2.27
C CYS A 19 1.68 7.87 -2.47
N SER A 20 0.70 6.99 -2.69
CA SER A 20 -0.70 7.35 -2.88
C SER A 20 -1.35 7.82 -1.57
N MET A 21 -0.71 7.60 -0.43
CA MET A 21 -1.28 7.81 0.89
C MET A 21 -0.66 9.03 1.56
N HIS A 22 -1.38 10.15 1.50
CA HIS A 22 -1.08 11.38 2.24
C HIS A 22 -2.18 11.60 3.30
N ASP A 23 -2.26 10.76 4.32
CA ASP A 23 -3.07 11.10 5.50
C ASP A 23 -2.23 12.00 6.43
N SER A 24 -2.89 13.01 6.98
CA SER A 24 -2.44 13.88 8.08
C SER A 24 -1.84 13.13 9.29
N THR A 25 -2.23 11.87 9.52
CA THR A 25 -1.63 11.00 10.56
C THR A 25 -0.27 10.41 10.16
N SER A 26 0.11 10.48 8.90
CA SER A 26 1.37 9.96 8.36
C SER A 26 2.08 10.99 7.48
N PRO A 27 2.59 12.10 8.05
CA PRO A 27 3.39 13.09 7.32
C PRO A 27 4.67 12.50 6.71
N ASN A 28 5.04 11.28 7.13
CA ASN A 28 6.24 10.55 6.71
C ASN A 28 6.00 9.54 5.57
N CYS A 29 4.80 9.47 4.94
CA CYS A 29 4.65 8.71 3.68
C CYS A 29 5.24 9.51 2.50
N SER A 30 6.49 9.93 2.65
CA SER A 30 7.26 10.69 1.66
C SER A 30 8.47 9.91 1.14
N GLY A 31 8.69 8.69 1.65
CA GLY A 31 9.75 7.80 1.18
C GLY A 31 9.43 7.13 -0.17
N PRO A 32 10.43 6.46 -0.78
CA PRO A 32 10.24 5.74 -2.04
C PRO A 32 9.11 4.71 -1.90
N VAL A 33 8.35 4.55 -2.97
CA VAL A 33 7.35 3.48 -3.06
C VAL A 33 8.10 2.16 -3.10
N VAL A 34 7.69 1.22 -2.25
CA VAL A 34 8.30 -0.11 -2.15
C VAL A 34 7.32 -1.23 -2.45
N ALA A 35 6.01 -0.93 -2.48
CA ALA A 35 5.00 -1.91 -2.83
C ALA A 35 3.78 -1.26 -3.51
N LEU A 36 3.09 -2.07 -4.31
CA LEU A 36 1.76 -1.82 -4.83
C LEU A 36 0.79 -2.73 -4.09
N VAL A 37 -0.27 -2.15 -3.51
CA VAL A 37 -1.27 -2.88 -2.75
C VAL A 37 -2.58 -2.85 -3.53
N THR A 38 -3.09 -4.02 -3.88
CA THR A 38 -4.37 -4.16 -4.57
C THR A 38 -5.46 -4.49 -3.57
N PHE A 39 -6.59 -3.80 -3.65
CA PHE A 39 -7.76 -4.02 -2.82
C PHE A 39 -8.89 -4.68 -3.62
N ASP A 40 -9.66 -5.54 -2.95
CA ASP A 40 -10.95 -6.03 -3.41
C ASP A 40 -11.98 -4.91 -3.20
N ASP A 41 -12.06 -3.99 -4.16
CA ASP A 41 -13.13 -3.01 -4.22
C ASP A 41 -13.81 -3.15 -5.59
N ALA A 42 -14.99 -3.78 -5.59
CA ALA A 42 -15.68 -4.35 -6.75
C ALA A 42 -16.23 -3.31 -7.76
N GLY A 43 -15.63 -2.12 -7.85
CA GLY A 43 -16.04 -1.07 -8.78
C GLY A 43 -15.08 0.11 -8.94
N ALA A 44 -13.95 0.14 -8.23
CA ALA A 44 -12.98 1.21 -8.37
C ALA A 44 -12.03 0.92 -9.54
N LYS A 45 -11.96 1.85 -10.51
CA LYS A 45 -10.96 1.78 -11.60
C LYS A 45 -9.51 1.84 -11.08
N ASP A 46 -9.33 2.31 -9.85
CA ASP A 46 -8.04 2.50 -9.19
C ASP A 46 -8.02 1.79 -7.82
N ASN A 47 -8.12 0.46 -7.83
CA ASN A 47 -8.05 -0.35 -6.61
C ASN A 47 -6.61 -0.65 -6.16
N GLN A 48 -5.60 -0.03 -6.81
CA GLN A 48 -4.19 -0.23 -6.50
C GLN A 48 -3.57 1.02 -5.86
N TRP A 49 -2.95 0.84 -4.70
CA TRP A 49 -2.31 1.91 -3.94
C TRP A 49 -0.80 1.74 -3.95
N LYS A 50 -0.09 2.83 -4.21
CA LYS A 50 1.37 2.89 -4.13
C LYS A 50 1.76 3.24 -2.71
N VAL A 51 2.48 2.36 -2.01
CA VAL A 51 2.76 2.53 -0.59
C VAL A 51 4.27 2.55 -0.31
N CYS A 52 4.68 3.36 0.67
CA CYS A 52 6.07 3.37 1.14
C CYS A 52 6.30 2.30 2.22
N GLN A 53 7.57 2.09 2.58
CA GLN A 53 7.97 1.13 3.62
C GLN A 53 7.31 1.38 4.98
N TRP A 54 7.11 2.65 5.38
CA TRP A 54 6.46 2.96 6.65
C TRP A 54 5.02 2.47 6.68
N TRP A 55 4.24 2.73 5.63
CA TRP A 55 2.86 2.24 5.54
C TRP A 55 2.80 0.72 5.62
N LEU A 56 3.64 0.03 4.85
CA LEU A 56 3.68 -1.43 4.82
C LEU A 56 3.95 -2.03 6.22
N LYS A 57 4.82 -1.39 7.00
CA LYS A 57 5.16 -1.82 8.37
C LYS A 57 4.03 -1.54 9.38
N ASN A 58 3.26 -0.48 9.20
CA ASN A 58 2.28 -0.01 10.20
C ASN A 58 0.83 -0.39 9.86
N ASN A 59 0.55 -0.84 8.63
CA ASN A 59 -0.78 -1.30 8.26
C ASN A 59 -1.00 -2.74 8.74
N SER A 60 -1.93 -2.93 9.67
CA SER A 60 -2.24 -4.24 10.26
C SER A 60 -2.83 -5.23 9.26
N ASP A 61 -3.62 -4.77 8.30
CA ASP A 61 -4.18 -5.64 7.25
C ASP A 61 -3.10 -6.10 6.28
N ALA A 62 -2.15 -5.23 5.93
CA ALA A 62 -1.00 -5.60 5.10
C ALA A 62 -0.08 -6.60 5.82
N ALA A 63 0.22 -6.36 7.10
CA ALA A 63 0.98 -7.30 7.92
C ALA A 63 0.26 -8.67 8.03
N ALA A 64 -1.06 -8.67 8.23
CA ALA A 64 -1.86 -9.89 8.28
C ALA A 64 -1.90 -10.61 6.92
N PHE A 65 -1.91 -9.88 5.81
CA PHE A 65 -1.85 -10.45 4.46
C PHE A 65 -0.49 -11.10 4.17
N GLN A 66 0.62 -10.44 4.53
CA GLN A 66 1.97 -10.98 4.36
C GLN A 66 2.22 -12.25 5.19
N GLN A 67 1.56 -12.42 6.35
CA GLN A 67 1.65 -13.65 7.14
C GLN A 67 0.88 -14.84 6.53
N ARG A 68 0.03 -14.60 5.55
CA ARG A 68 -0.82 -15.63 4.92
C ARG A 68 -0.32 -16.06 3.53
N GLN A 69 0.73 -15.42 3.02
CA GLN A 69 1.44 -15.83 1.80
C GLN A 69 2.62 -16.73 2.15
#